data_AF-A0A0R1N1D0-F1
#
_entry.id   AF-A0A0R1N1D0-F1
#
_cell.length_a   1.000
_cell.length_b   1.000
_cell.length_c   1.000
_cell.angle_alpha   90.00
_cell.angle_beta   90.00
_cell.angle_gamma   90.00
#
_symmetry.space_group_name_H-M   'P 1'
#
loop_
_entity.id
_entity.type
_entity.pdbx_description
1 polymer ?
#
loop_
_entity_poly.entity_id
_entity_poly.type
_entity_poly.pdbx_seq_one_letter_code
_entity_poly.pdbx_strand_id
1 'polypeptide(L)'
;MAGTLTAQQVTALAADPRVGAQKLYQRYQRHQQKIGRVHSAYEQRLHFEHQLWPKYSAIAGIDEVGRGPLAGPVVTAAVVLPHDAALWEVNDSKQLSAKKRLALFSQIMNVAVDVALGIATPAEIDTDNIYHATEIAMGRAVHALWQQPDFLLVDAMTVPVALPQQKLIKGDARSISIGAASIVAKVARDRLMETYDRVYPGYGFAHNAGYGTAEHLAGLQRLGATPIHRRSFSPVQLALKNRH
;
A
#
# COMPACT_ATOMS: atom_id res chain seq x y z
N MET A 1 -22.31 -8.75 -17.41
CA MET A 1 -22.16 -9.89 -16.48
C MET A 1 -21.89 -11.13 -17.30
N ALA A 2 -20.67 -11.65 -17.30
CA ALA A 2 -20.41 -12.96 -17.91
C ALA A 2 -21.02 -14.00 -16.96
N GLY A 3 -22.11 -14.65 -17.37
CA GLY A 3 -22.79 -15.65 -16.55
C GLY A 3 -21.86 -16.82 -16.23
N THR A 4 -21.87 -17.28 -14.99
CA THR A 4 -21.17 -18.50 -14.57
C THR A 4 -21.79 -19.68 -15.29
N LEU A 5 -20.99 -20.44 -16.05
CA LEU A 5 -21.46 -21.66 -16.68
C LEU A 5 -21.74 -22.72 -15.61
N THR A 6 -22.88 -23.40 -15.73
CA THR A 6 -23.19 -24.58 -14.92
C THR A 6 -22.24 -25.73 -15.26
N ALA A 7 -22.08 -26.69 -14.35
CA ALA A 7 -21.25 -27.87 -14.60
C ALA A 7 -21.66 -28.62 -15.89
N GLN A 8 -22.95 -28.75 -16.15
CA GLN A 8 -23.48 -29.37 -17.37
C GLN A 8 -23.10 -28.59 -18.64
N GLN A 9 -23.17 -27.25 -18.60
CA GLN A 9 -22.76 -26.41 -19.73
C GLN A 9 -21.25 -26.50 -19.99
N VAL A 10 -20.43 -26.59 -18.94
CA VAL A 10 -18.97 -26.79 -19.08
C VAL A 10 -18.67 -28.14 -19.73
N THR A 11 -19.34 -29.21 -19.28
CA THR A 11 -19.18 -30.55 -19.87
C THR A 11 -19.62 -30.59 -21.34
N ALA A 12 -20.76 -29.99 -21.67
CA ALA A 12 -21.25 -29.90 -23.05
C ALA A 12 -20.28 -29.10 -23.94
N LEU A 13 -19.74 -28.00 -23.42
CA LEU A 13 -18.78 -27.16 -24.15
C LEU A 13 -17.43 -27.87 -24.36
N ALA A 14 -16.99 -28.68 -23.40
CA ALA A 14 -15.77 -29.49 -23.51
C ALA A 14 -15.90 -30.58 -24.59
N ALA A 15 -17.09 -31.19 -24.72
CA ALA A 15 -17.38 -32.25 -25.66
C ALA A 15 -17.69 -31.76 -27.10
N ASP A 16 -17.94 -30.47 -27.29
CA ASP A 16 -18.32 -29.91 -28.59
C ASP A 16 -17.11 -29.80 -29.54
N PRO A 17 -17.07 -30.53 -30.67
CA PRO A 17 -15.89 -30.59 -31.54
C PRO A 17 -15.68 -29.31 -32.38
N ARG A 18 -16.66 -28.39 -32.43
CA ARG A 18 -16.55 -27.18 -33.24
C ARG A 18 -15.39 -26.32 -32.74
N VAL A 19 -14.55 -25.85 -33.67
CA VAL A 19 -13.37 -25.02 -33.35
C VAL A 19 -13.73 -23.80 -32.49
N GLY A 20 -14.88 -23.18 -32.74
CA GLY A 20 -15.38 -22.06 -31.93
C GLY A 20 -15.70 -22.45 -30.48
N ALA A 21 -16.34 -23.61 -30.27
CA ALA A 21 -16.67 -24.12 -28.95
C ALA A 21 -15.42 -24.53 -28.16
N GLN A 22 -14.46 -25.20 -28.81
CA GLN A 22 -13.16 -25.53 -28.21
C GLN A 22 -12.36 -24.29 -27.80
N LYS A 23 -12.33 -23.24 -28.63
CA LYS A 23 -11.73 -21.95 -28.26
C LYS A 23 -12.41 -21.30 -27.05
N LEU A 24 -13.75 -21.37 -26.99
CA LEU A 24 -14.52 -20.85 -25.86
C LEU A 24 -14.21 -21.63 -24.58
N TYR A 25 -14.14 -22.97 -24.66
CA TYR A 25 -13.78 -23.83 -23.54
C TYR A 25 -12.37 -23.53 -23.01
N GLN A 26 -11.37 -23.42 -23.89
CA GLN A 26 -10.01 -23.06 -23.49
C GLN A 26 -9.94 -21.69 -22.81
N ARG A 27 -10.71 -20.70 -23.31
CA ARG A 27 -10.81 -19.38 -22.68
C ARG A 27 -11.43 -19.47 -21.28
N TYR A 28 -12.50 -20.25 -21.14
CA TYR A 28 -13.14 -20.52 -19.84
C TYR A 28 -12.16 -21.19 -18.87
N GLN A 29 -11.46 -22.24 -19.28
CA GLN A 29 -10.47 -22.94 -18.44
C GLN A 29 -9.35 -22.00 -17.98
N ARG A 30 -8.77 -21.20 -18.88
CA ARG A 30 -7.74 -20.21 -18.52
C ARG A 30 -8.26 -19.18 -17.52
N HIS A 31 -9.52 -18.76 -17.67
CA HIS A 31 -10.17 -17.84 -16.74
C HIS A 31 -10.36 -18.48 -15.35
N GLN A 32 -10.86 -19.71 -15.29
CA GLN A 32 -11.01 -20.45 -14.02
C GLN A 32 -9.67 -20.70 -13.34
N GLN A 33 -8.63 -21.10 -14.09
CA GLN A 33 -7.27 -21.24 -13.57
C GLN A 33 -6.74 -19.92 -13.00
N LYS A 34 -7.01 -18.79 -13.66
CA LYS A 34 -6.63 -17.47 -13.17
C LYS A 34 -7.35 -17.14 -11.85
N ILE A 35 -8.66 -17.38 -11.75
CA ILE A 35 -9.43 -17.18 -10.52
C ILE A 35 -8.87 -18.06 -9.40
N GLY A 36 -8.67 -19.36 -9.66
CA GLY A 36 -8.13 -20.29 -8.67
C GLY A 36 -6.73 -19.90 -8.17
N ARG A 37 -5.85 -19.38 -9.05
CA ARG A 37 -4.53 -18.86 -8.64
C ARG A 37 -4.64 -17.63 -7.75
N VAL A 38 -5.54 -16.69 -8.07
CA VAL A 38 -5.75 -15.49 -7.25
C VAL A 38 -6.26 -15.88 -5.86
N HIS A 39 -7.25 -16.76 -5.79
CA HIS A 39 -7.79 -17.24 -4.51
C HIS A 39 -6.73 -18.01 -3.70
N SER A 40 -5.98 -18.92 -4.33
CA SER A 40 -4.91 -19.66 -3.64
C SER A 40 -3.82 -18.72 -3.12
N ALA A 41 -3.43 -17.70 -3.89
CA ALA A 41 -2.44 -16.72 -3.45
C ALA A 41 -2.98 -15.81 -2.33
N TYR A 42 -4.29 -15.53 -2.31
CA TYR A 42 -4.94 -14.81 -1.22
C TYR A 42 -4.89 -15.60 0.09
N GLU A 43 -5.33 -16.86 0.05
CA GLU A 43 -5.29 -17.77 1.22
C GLU A 43 -3.88 -17.93 1.78
N GLN A 44 -2.87 -18.03 0.90
CA GLN A 44 -1.47 -18.09 1.32
C GLN A 44 -1.01 -16.83 2.04
N ARG A 45 -1.53 -15.65 1.66
CA ARG A 45 -1.22 -14.37 2.31
C ARG A 45 -2.03 -14.12 3.58
N LEU A 46 -3.10 -14.87 3.83
CA LEU A 46 -3.81 -14.85 5.11
C LEU A 46 -3.18 -15.74 6.18
N HIS A 47 -2.05 -16.39 5.86
CA HIS A 47 -1.42 -17.34 6.77
C HIS A 47 -1.16 -16.78 8.18
N PHE A 48 -0.70 -15.53 8.28
CA PHE A 48 -0.42 -14.90 9.58
C PHE A 48 -1.71 -14.55 10.31
N GLU A 49 -2.67 -13.98 9.60
CA GLU A 49 -4.00 -13.65 10.11
C GLU A 49 -4.69 -14.90 10.67
N HIS A 50 -4.71 -16.01 9.92
CA HIS A 50 -5.32 -17.28 10.34
C HIS A 50 -4.68 -17.86 11.62
N GLN A 51 -3.36 -17.67 11.81
CA GLN A 51 -2.68 -18.11 13.03
C GLN A 51 -3.04 -17.26 14.26
N LEU A 52 -3.46 -16.02 14.04
CA LEU A 52 -3.66 -15.01 15.07
C LEU A 52 -5.15 -14.82 15.42
N TRP A 53 -6.08 -14.98 14.48
CA TRP A 53 -7.53 -14.86 14.71
C TRP A 53 -8.09 -15.71 15.88
N PRO A 54 -7.56 -16.90 16.20
CA PRO A 54 -8.01 -17.64 17.39
C PRO A 54 -7.60 -16.99 18.72
N LYS A 55 -6.64 -16.06 18.72
CA LYS A 55 -6.03 -15.45 19.91
C LYS A 55 -6.38 -13.97 20.08
N TYR A 56 -6.68 -13.31 18.97
CA TYR A 56 -6.82 -11.86 18.87
C TYR A 56 -8.06 -11.54 18.06
N SER A 57 -8.88 -10.63 18.57
CA SER A 57 -10.16 -10.24 17.96
C SER A 57 -9.99 -9.12 16.94
N ALA A 58 -8.94 -8.30 17.05
CA ALA A 58 -8.74 -7.13 16.20
C ALA A 58 -7.26 -6.98 15.84
N ILE A 59 -6.89 -7.48 14.66
CA ILE A 59 -5.53 -7.38 14.14
C ILE A 59 -5.43 -6.18 13.20
N ALA A 60 -4.46 -5.30 13.46
CA ALA A 60 -4.13 -4.20 12.54
C ALA A 60 -2.89 -4.54 11.70
N GLY A 61 -3.02 -4.41 10.37
CA GLY A 61 -1.89 -4.37 9.46
C GLY A 61 -1.33 -2.96 9.36
N ILE A 62 -0.01 -2.82 9.43
CA ILE A 62 0.71 -1.55 9.45
C ILE A 62 1.80 -1.53 8.37
N ASP A 63 1.82 -0.47 7.55
CA ASP A 63 2.87 -0.23 6.55
C ASP A 63 3.10 1.27 6.34
N GLU A 64 4.22 1.62 5.72
CA GLU A 64 4.60 2.98 5.37
C GLU A 64 4.94 3.20 3.89
N VAL A 65 4.77 4.43 3.44
CA VAL A 65 5.24 4.89 2.13
C VAL A 65 5.95 6.22 2.27
N GLY A 66 7.00 6.40 1.46
CA GLY A 66 7.66 7.69 1.32
C GLY A 66 8.95 7.82 2.11
N ARG A 67 9.66 6.75 2.44
CA ARG A 67 10.95 6.87 3.15
C ARG A 67 12.08 7.41 2.28
N GLY A 68 12.16 7.00 1.02
CA GLY A 68 13.24 7.39 0.09
C GLY A 68 13.14 8.77 -0.59
N PRO A 69 11.95 9.35 -0.85
CA PRO A 69 11.80 10.68 -1.46
C PRO A 69 12.59 11.81 -0.80
N LEU A 70 12.99 12.80 -1.60
CA LEU A 70 13.63 14.03 -1.13
C LEU A 70 12.62 15.05 -0.59
N ALA A 71 11.35 14.90 -0.97
CA ALA A 71 10.28 15.81 -0.60
C ALA A 71 8.99 15.07 -0.20
N GLY A 72 8.17 15.76 0.59
CA GLY A 72 6.93 15.27 1.15
C GLY A 72 7.11 14.42 2.40
N PRO A 73 6.01 14.07 3.08
CA PRO A 73 6.06 13.32 4.33
C PRO A 73 6.31 11.82 4.09
N VAL A 74 6.57 11.11 5.19
CA VAL A 74 6.26 9.68 5.31
C VAL A 74 4.80 9.57 5.72
N VAL A 75 4.06 8.70 5.04
CA VAL A 75 2.67 8.37 5.38
C VAL A 75 2.62 6.91 5.77
N THR A 76 2.05 6.62 6.93
CA THR A 76 1.79 5.28 7.44
C THR A 76 0.29 5.05 7.45
N ALA A 77 -0.12 3.79 7.35
CA ALA A 77 -1.51 3.39 7.52
C ALA A 77 -1.61 2.25 8.52
N ALA A 78 -2.68 2.25 9.30
CA ALA A 78 -3.14 1.14 10.10
C ALA A 78 -4.50 0.70 9.59
N VAL A 79 -4.68 -0.59 9.30
CA VAL A 79 -5.91 -1.15 8.73
C VAL A 79 -6.34 -2.36 9.54
N VAL A 80 -7.57 -2.33 10.04
CA VAL A 80 -8.23 -3.47 10.70
C VAL A 80 -9.26 -4.06 9.72
N LEU A 81 -9.11 -5.33 9.39
CA LEU A 81 -9.99 -6.04 8.46
C LEU A 81 -10.90 -7.01 9.21
N PRO A 82 -12.14 -7.24 8.74
CA PRO A 82 -12.95 -8.34 9.24
C PRO A 82 -12.37 -9.68 8.76
N HIS A 83 -12.62 -10.76 9.50
CA HIS A 83 -12.05 -12.08 9.20
C HIS A 83 -12.54 -12.66 7.86
N ASP A 84 -13.71 -12.23 7.38
CA ASP A 84 -14.31 -12.66 6.12
C ASP A 84 -14.06 -11.67 4.96
N ALA A 85 -13.11 -10.73 5.14
CA ALA A 85 -12.74 -9.78 4.10
C ALA A 85 -12.43 -10.51 2.78
N ALA A 86 -13.03 -10.07 1.68
CA ALA A 86 -12.89 -10.68 0.36
C ALA A 86 -11.95 -9.86 -0.55
N LEU A 87 -10.72 -9.63 -0.08
CA LEU A 87 -9.73 -8.75 -0.72
C LEU A 87 -8.76 -9.52 -1.64
N TRP A 88 -9.30 -10.38 -2.51
CA TRP A 88 -8.57 -11.42 -3.26
C TRP A 88 -7.33 -10.95 -4.03
N GLU A 89 -7.34 -9.71 -4.51
CA GLU A 89 -6.28 -9.16 -5.37
C GLU A 89 -5.35 -8.20 -4.61
N VAL A 90 -5.48 -8.08 -3.28
CA VAL A 90 -4.50 -7.35 -2.45
C VAL A 90 -3.15 -8.08 -2.50
N ASN A 91 -2.12 -7.28 -2.73
CA ASN A 91 -0.72 -7.67 -2.81
C ASN A 91 0.13 -6.41 -2.62
N ASP A 92 1.46 -6.56 -2.63
CA ASP A 92 2.43 -5.45 -2.64
C ASP A 92 1.98 -4.32 -3.59
N SER A 93 1.83 -3.12 -3.02
CA SER A 93 1.29 -1.94 -3.71
C SER A 93 2.12 -1.55 -4.94
N LYS A 94 3.44 -1.84 -4.94
CA LYS A 94 4.39 -1.54 -6.03
C LYS A 94 4.20 -2.49 -7.21
N GLN A 95 3.67 -3.69 -6.98
CA GLN A 95 3.36 -4.67 -8.03
C GLN A 95 2.01 -4.38 -8.71
N LEU A 96 1.21 -3.47 -8.17
CA LEU A 96 -0.10 -3.10 -8.69
C LEU A 96 -0.02 -1.84 -9.55
N SER A 97 -0.77 -1.83 -10.67
CA SER A 97 -0.96 -0.61 -11.46
C SER A 97 -1.75 0.44 -10.66
N ALA A 98 -1.59 1.73 -10.99
CA ALA A 98 -2.30 2.82 -10.32
C ALA A 98 -3.83 2.63 -10.35
N LYS A 99 -4.39 2.23 -11.50
CA LYS A 99 -5.82 1.91 -11.63
C LYS A 99 -6.25 0.77 -10.70
N LYS A 100 -5.45 -0.29 -10.62
CA LYS A 100 -5.76 -1.44 -9.76
C LYS A 100 -5.68 -1.06 -8.28
N ARG A 101 -4.67 -0.27 -7.91
CA ARG A 101 -4.47 0.25 -6.55
C ARG A 101 -5.63 1.11 -6.08
N LEU A 102 -6.15 2.00 -6.93
CA LEU A 102 -7.34 2.82 -6.61
C LEU A 102 -8.62 1.98 -6.46
N ALA A 103 -8.79 0.95 -7.29
CA ALA A 103 -9.92 0.02 -7.15
C ALA A 103 -9.83 -0.76 -5.82
N LEU A 104 -8.65 -1.28 -5.48
CA LEU A 104 -8.42 -1.99 -4.22
C LEU A 104 -8.53 -1.07 -3.01
N PHE A 105 -8.03 0.16 -3.08
CA PHE A 105 -8.23 1.17 -2.04
C PHE A 105 -9.72 1.34 -1.75
N SER A 106 -10.55 1.50 -2.78
CA SER A 106 -11.99 1.65 -2.61
C SER A 106 -12.64 0.41 -1.99
N GLN A 107 -12.18 -0.79 -2.36
CA GLN A 107 -12.65 -2.04 -1.74
C GLN A 107 -12.24 -2.14 -0.27
N ILE A 108 -10.98 -1.83 0.06
CA ILE A 108 -10.45 -1.81 1.43
C ILE A 108 -11.28 -0.84 2.29
N MET A 109 -11.46 0.40 1.85
CA MET A 109 -12.24 1.39 2.58
C MET A 109 -13.71 0.99 2.78
N ASN A 110 -14.25 0.12 1.93
CA ASN A 110 -15.63 -0.35 2.04
C ASN A 110 -15.80 -1.54 3.01
N VAL A 111 -14.75 -2.35 3.19
CA VAL A 111 -14.83 -3.58 4.00
C VAL A 111 -14.05 -3.52 5.30
N ALA A 112 -13.05 -2.64 5.40
CA ALA A 112 -12.26 -2.50 6.60
C ALA A 112 -13.15 -2.10 7.78
N VAL A 113 -12.91 -2.72 8.94
CA VAL A 113 -13.56 -2.32 10.19
C VAL A 113 -13.11 -0.92 10.56
N ASP A 114 -11.82 -0.63 10.36
CA ASP A 114 -11.26 0.68 10.62
C ASP A 114 -9.96 0.93 9.83
N VAL A 115 -9.70 2.20 9.52
CA VAL A 115 -8.52 2.66 8.80
C VAL A 115 -8.08 4.00 9.35
N ALA A 116 -6.82 4.10 9.75
CA ALA A 116 -6.22 5.34 10.21
C ALA A 116 -4.89 5.62 9.51
N LEU A 117 -4.55 6.89 9.38
CA LEU A 117 -3.29 7.36 8.80
C LEU A 117 -2.43 8.00 9.88
N GLY A 118 -1.12 7.78 9.77
CA GLY A 118 -0.11 8.51 10.50
C GLY A 118 0.79 9.24 9.51
N ILE A 119 1.26 10.42 9.91
CA ILE A 119 2.10 11.26 9.05
C ILE A 119 3.31 11.71 9.85
N ALA A 120 4.50 11.59 9.25
CA ALA A 120 5.70 12.28 9.68
C ALA A 120 6.09 13.31 8.62
N THR A 121 6.07 14.56 9.03
CA THR A 121 6.40 15.72 8.20
C THR A 121 7.90 15.77 7.86
N PRO A 122 8.30 16.49 6.80
CA PRO A 122 9.72 16.72 6.50
C PRO A 122 10.50 17.31 7.69
N ALA A 123 9.89 18.20 8.47
CA ALA A 123 10.52 18.80 9.65
C ALA A 123 10.78 17.78 10.77
N GLU A 124 9.84 16.88 11.02
CA GLU A 124 10.03 15.76 11.96
C GLU A 124 11.08 14.78 11.44
N ILE A 125 11.08 14.47 10.14
CA ILE A 125 12.11 13.62 9.52
C ILE A 125 13.51 14.23 9.67
N ASP A 126 13.63 15.54 9.48
CA ASP A 126 14.89 16.26 9.62
C ASP A 126 15.38 16.31 11.08
N THR A 127 14.47 16.28 12.05
CA THR A 127 14.75 16.35 13.48
C THR A 127 15.07 14.96 14.05
N ASP A 128 14.20 13.99 13.78
CA ASP A 128 14.19 12.68 14.43
C ASP A 128 14.91 11.60 13.59
N ASN A 129 15.36 11.92 12.37
CA ASN A 129 15.78 10.99 11.33
C ASN A 129 14.63 10.16 10.72
N ILE A 130 14.86 9.64 9.52
CA ILE A 130 13.83 8.95 8.73
C ILE A 130 13.31 7.67 9.39
N TYR A 131 14.14 6.95 10.13
CA TYR A 131 13.76 5.70 10.76
C TYR A 131 12.83 5.98 11.95
N HIS A 132 13.25 6.83 12.87
CA HIS A 132 12.46 7.12 14.08
C HIS A 132 11.18 7.91 13.77
N ALA A 133 11.25 8.88 12.85
CA ALA A 133 10.06 9.58 12.39
C ALA A 133 9.01 8.63 11.79
N THR A 134 9.45 7.56 11.12
CA THR A 134 8.54 6.52 10.62
C THR A 134 7.90 5.72 11.76
N GLU A 135 8.67 5.30 12.76
CA GLU A 135 8.14 4.59 13.94
C GLU A 135 7.08 5.42 14.66
N ILE A 136 7.34 6.71 14.88
CA ILE A 136 6.40 7.65 15.50
C ILE A 136 5.13 7.76 14.63
N ALA A 137 5.27 7.91 13.31
CA ALA A 137 4.12 7.97 12.41
C ALA A 137 3.29 6.66 12.44
N MET A 138 3.91 5.49 12.50
CA MET A 138 3.20 4.22 12.66
C MET A 138 2.42 4.20 13.98
N GLY A 139 3.03 4.66 15.07
CA GLY A 139 2.36 4.81 16.36
C GLY A 139 1.14 5.73 16.27
N ARG A 140 1.25 6.87 15.57
CA ARG A 140 0.11 7.78 15.34
C ARG A 140 -1.02 7.10 14.59
N ALA A 141 -0.72 6.31 13.56
CA ALA A 141 -1.73 5.57 12.81
C ALA A 141 -2.49 4.59 13.72
N VAL A 142 -1.77 3.85 14.58
CA VAL A 142 -2.41 2.90 15.52
C VAL A 142 -3.31 3.63 16.53
N HIS A 143 -2.83 4.70 17.17
CA HIS A 143 -3.61 5.43 18.16
C HIS A 143 -4.84 6.14 17.57
N ALA A 144 -4.82 6.45 16.26
CA ALA A 144 -5.91 7.10 15.57
C ALA A 144 -7.03 6.14 15.11
N LEU A 145 -6.86 4.82 15.26
CA LEU A 145 -7.94 3.86 15.06
C LEU A 145 -9.01 4.07 16.14
N TRP A 146 -10.27 4.11 15.72
CA TRP A 146 -11.41 4.04 16.63
C TRP A 146 -11.56 2.63 17.22
N GLN A 147 -11.47 1.59 16.39
CA GLN A 147 -11.38 0.20 16.84
C GLN A 147 -9.93 -0.11 17.24
N GLN A 148 -9.66 -0.04 18.54
CA GLN A 148 -8.33 -0.34 19.06
C GLN A 148 -7.95 -1.82 18.79
N PRO A 149 -6.81 -2.08 18.13
CA PRO A 149 -6.35 -3.44 17.87
C PRO A 149 -5.75 -4.08 19.12
N ASP A 150 -5.82 -5.40 19.21
CA ASP A 150 -5.16 -6.19 20.24
C ASP A 150 -3.89 -6.88 19.74
N PHE A 151 -3.60 -6.84 18.43
CA PHE A 151 -2.33 -7.29 17.84
C PHE A 151 -1.95 -6.51 16.58
N LEU A 152 -0.65 -6.33 16.34
CA LEU A 152 -0.14 -5.65 15.15
C LEU A 152 0.67 -6.59 14.23
N LEU A 153 0.36 -6.57 12.94
CA LEU A 153 1.21 -7.09 11.87
C LEU A 153 1.90 -5.90 11.18
N VAL A 154 3.23 -5.84 11.20
CA VAL A 154 3.99 -4.63 10.81
C VAL A 154 5.01 -4.97 9.73
N ASP A 155 5.09 -4.19 8.64
CA ASP A 155 6.17 -4.36 7.66
C ASP A 155 7.50 -3.82 8.22
N ALA A 156 8.48 -4.71 8.35
CA ALA A 156 9.89 -4.43 8.58
C ALA A 156 10.27 -3.44 9.72
N MET A 157 9.36 -3.03 10.61
CA MET A 157 9.60 -2.05 11.68
C MET A 157 8.91 -2.44 12.99
N THR A 158 9.23 -1.72 14.07
CA THR A 158 8.61 -1.86 15.38
C THR A 158 7.80 -0.60 15.66
N VAL A 159 6.53 -0.76 16.02
CA VAL A 159 5.65 0.36 16.37
C VAL A 159 5.83 0.66 17.86
N PRO A 160 6.06 1.93 18.27
CA PRO A 160 6.33 2.29 19.66
C PRO A 160 5.03 2.35 20.50
N VAL A 161 4.34 1.20 20.60
CA VAL A 161 3.11 1.02 21.38
C VAL A 161 3.18 -0.23 22.24
N ALA A 162 2.46 -0.23 23.35
CA ALA A 162 2.40 -1.35 24.29
C ALA A 162 1.41 -2.45 23.84
N LEU A 163 1.50 -2.87 22.57
CA LEU A 163 0.70 -3.96 21.99
C LEU A 163 1.61 -5.09 21.53
N PRO A 164 1.16 -6.35 21.62
CA PRO A 164 1.87 -7.44 20.98
C PRO A 164 1.90 -7.20 19.47
N GLN A 165 3.07 -7.42 18.87
CA GLN A 165 3.30 -7.10 17.48
C GLN A 165 4.25 -8.11 16.85
N GLN A 166 4.04 -8.39 15.57
CA GLN A 166 4.91 -9.22 14.78
C GLN A 166 5.40 -8.44 13.55
N LYS A 167 6.70 -8.24 13.52
CA LYS A 167 7.42 -7.66 12.39
C LYS A 167 7.61 -8.72 11.30
N LEU A 168 7.21 -8.40 10.08
CA LEU A 168 7.36 -9.25 8.91
C LEU A 168 8.31 -8.60 7.90
N ILE A 169 9.27 -9.38 7.39
CA ILE A 169 10.08 -8.94 6.25
C ILE A 169 9.25 -9.13 4.98
N LYS A 170 9.07 -8.05 4.20
CA LYS A 170 8.19 -8.02 3.02
C LYS A 170 6.76 -8.41 3.41
N GLY A 171 6.27 -7.77 4.47
CA GLY A 171 4.94 -8.04 5.03
C GLY A 171 3.83 -7.77 4.04
N ASP A 172 3.96 -6.73 3.22
CA ASP A 172 3.02 -6.33 2.17
C ASP A 172 2.72 -7.44 1.13
N ALA A 173 3.69 -8.31 0.85
CA ALA A 173 3.54 -9.45 -0.04
C ALA A 173 3.08 -10.73 0.66
N ARG A 174 3.01 -10.74 2.00
CA ARG A 174 2.84 -11.95 2.82
C ARG A 174 1.67 -11.91 3.80
N SER A 175 1.12 -10.73 4.07
CA SER A 175 -0.04 -10.48 4.92
C SER A 175 -1.03 -9.61 4.16
N ILE A 176 -2.30 -10.01 4.16
CA ILE A 176 -3.38 -9.20 3.55
C ILE A 176 -3.57 -7.90 4.33
N SER A 177 -3.46 -7.94 5.66
CA SER A 177 -3.61 -6.76 6.50
C SER A 177 -2.52 -5.72 6.20
N ILE A 178 -1.26 -6.14 6.11
CA ILE A 178 -0.14 -5.24 5.75
C ILE A 178 -0.29 -4.78 4.29
N GLY A 179 -0.64 -5.66 3.37
CA GLY A 179 -0.88 -5.30 1.97
C GLY A 179 -1.97 -4.23 1.81
N ALA A 180 -3.04 -4.32 2.60
CA ALA A 180 -4.10 -3.32 2.62
C ALA A 180 -3.58 -1.97 3.15
N ALA A 181 -2.83 -1.98 4.25
CA ALA A 181 -2.17 -0.79 4.78
C ALA A 181 -1.22 -0.14 3.76
N SER A 182 -0.42 -0.94 3.05
CA SER A 182 0.47 -0.47 1.97
C SER A 182 -0.28 0.29 0.89
N ILE A 183 -1.41 -0.26 0.44
CA ILE A 183 -2.26 0.34 -0.59
C ILE A 183 -2.86 1.66 -0.08
N VAL A 184 -3.37 1.68 1.15
CA VAL A 184 -3.96 2.87 1.78
C VAL A 184 -2.92 3.98 1.91
N ALA A 185 -1.76 3.69 2.52
CA ALA A 185 -0.66 4.64 2.68
C ALA A 185 -0.18 5.18 1.31
N LYS A 186 -0.07 4.30 0.31
CA LYS A 186 0.39 4.69 -1.03
C LYS A 186 -0.59 5.64 -1.72
N VAL A 187 -1.88 5.31 -1.73
CA VAL A 187 -2.91 6.16 -2.36
C VAL A 187 -3.03 7.50 -1.65
N ALA A 188 -3.02 7.51 -0.32
CA ALA A 188 -3.05 8.74 0.46
C ALA A 188 -1.84 9.64 0.15
N ARG A 189 -0.63 9.07 0.13
CA ARG A 189 0.59 9.82 -0.15
C ARG A 189 0.63 10.33 -1.59
N ASP A 190 0.25 9.53 -2.57
CA ASP A 190 0.30 9.94 -3.98
C ASP A 190 -0.64 11.13 -4.23
N ARG A 191 -1.87 11.12 -3.69
CA ARG A 191 -2.80 12.26 -3.74
C ARG A 191 -2.23 13.52 -3.08
N LEU A 192 -1.51 13.36 -1.97
CA LEU A 192 -0.85 14.47 -1.30
C LEU A 192 0.27 15.07 -2.17
N MET A 193 1.07 14.22 -2.82
CA MET A 193 2.13 14.68 -3.73
C MET A 193 1.57 15.36 -4.99
N GLU A 194 0.45 14.88 -5.54
CA GLU A 194 -0.29 15.56 -6.62
C GLU A 194 -0.77 16.95 -6.18
N THR A 195 -1.22 17.08 -4.93
CA THR A 195 -1.61 18.38 -4.37
C THR A 195 -0.41 19.30 -4.23
N TYR A 196 0.73 18.78 -3.75
CA TYR A 196 1.96 19.56 -3.65
C TYR A 196 2.51 20.00 -4.99
N ASP A 197 2.31 19.24 -6.06
CA ASP A 197 2.72 19.65 -7.41
C ASP A 197 2.03 20.95 -7.87
N ARG A 198 0.76 21.14 -7.45
CA ARG A 198 0.00 22.36 -7.74
C ARG A 198 0.46 23.54 -6.90
N VAL A 199 0.80 23.30 -5.63
CA VAL A 199 1.26 24.32 -4.68
C VAL A 199 2.71 24.74 -4.98
N TYR A 200 3.55 23.79 -5.38
CA TYR A 200 4.96 23.96 -5.68
C TYR A 200 5.26 23.42 -7.09
N PRO A 201 4.88 24.15 -8.14
CA PRO A 201 5.09 23.70 -9.51
C PRO A 201 6.57 23.72 -9.90
N GLY A 202 6.95 22.87 -10.86
CA GLY A 202 8.28 22.83 -11.46
C GLY A 202 9.24 21.79 -10.88
N TYR A 203 8.77 20.92 -9.99
CA TYR A 203 9.52 19.78 -9.44
C TYR A 203 8.99 18.41 -9.91
N GLY A 204 7.81 18.36 -10.57
CA GLY A 204 7.22 17.13 -11.11
C GLY A 204 6.63 16.19 -10.06
N PHE A 205 6.21 16.71 -8.90
CA PHE A 205 5.79 15.92 -7.74
C PHE A 205 4.62 14.98 -8.02
N ALA A 206 3.73 15.32 -8.95
CA ALA A 206 2.63 14.44 -9.35
C ALA A 206 3.12 13.15 -10.01
N HIS A 207 4.26 13.18 -10.70
CA HIS A 207 4.82 12.05 -11.43
C HIS A 207 5.89 11.31 -10.63
N ASN A 208 6.78 12.05 -9.98
CA ASN A 208 7.90 11.47 -9.25
C ASN A 208 7.62 11.26 -7.76
N ALA A 209 6.47 11.69 -7.22
CA ALA A 209 6.10 11.54 -5.82
C ALA A 209 7.17 12.01 -4.81
N GLY A 210 8.00 12.97 -5.19
CA GLY A 210 9.11 13.53 -4.40
C GLY A 210 10.42 12.74 -4.50
N TYR A 211 10.50 11.66 -5.28
CA TYR A 211 11.77 10.97 -5.54
C TYR A 211 12.71 11.86 -6.36
N GLY A 212 14.03 11.73 -6.12
CA GLY A 212 15.06 12.56 -6.77
C GLY A 212 15.31 12.19 -8.23
N THR A 213 14.30 12.33 -9.10
CA THR A 213 14.44 12.17 -10.55
C THR A 213 15.21 13.35 -11.14
N ALA A 214 15.67 13.22 -12.40
CA ALA A 214 16.35 14.31 -13.10
C ALA A 214 15.51 15.60 -13.14
N GLU A 215 14.20 15.49 -13.38
CA GLU A 215 13.27 16.61 -13.35
C GLU A 215 13.22 17.29 -11.97
N HIS A 216 13.10 16.50 -10.89
CA HIS A 216 13.06 17.02 -9.53
C HIS A 216 14.37 17.73 -9.17
N LEU A 217 15.52 17.14 -9.46
CA LEU A 217 16.83 17.74 -9.18
C LEU A 217 17.04 19.03 -9.96
N ALA A 218 16.62 19.08 -11.22
CA ALA A 218 16.65 20.31 -12.03
C ALA A 218 15.73 21.40 -11.45
N GLY A 219 14.52 21.03 -11.02
CA GLY A 219 13.60 21.92 -10.31
C GLY A 219 14.22 22.47 -9.02
N LEU A 220 14.84 21.60 -8.22
CA LEU A 220 15.51 21.95 -6.98
C LEU A 220 16.69 22.91 -7.19
N GLN A 221 17.50 22.71 -8.23
CA GLN A 221 18.59 23.62 -8.57
C GLN A 221 18.08 25.00 -9.02
N ARG A 222 17.07 25.01 -9.90
CA ARG A 222 16.52 26.24 -10.50
C ARG A 222 15.69 27.06 -9.54
N LEU A 223 14.81 26.43 -8.77
CA LEU A 223 13.81 27.08 -7.92
C LEU A 223 14.22 27.13 -6.44
N GLY A 224 15.11 26.23 -6.01
CA GLY A 224 15.52 26.08 -4.62
C GLY A 224 14.63 25.09 -3.85
N ALA A 225 14.95 24.85 -2.58
CA ALA A 225 14.16 23.95 -1.73
C ALA A 225 12.87 24.62 -1.23
N THR A 226 11.77 23.88 -1.24
CA THR A 226 10.48 24.29 -0.65
C THR A 226 10.32 23.77 0.78
N PRO A 227 9.30 24.22 1.55
CA PRO A 227 9.05 23.70 2.90
C PRO A 227 8.81 22.19 2.99
N ILE A 228 8.44 21.53 1.89
CA ILE A 228 8.20 20.09 1.88
C ILE A 228 9.47 19.27 1.59
N HIS A 229 10.61 19.90 1.30
CA HIS A 229 11.87 19.19 1.09
C HIS A 229 12.50 18.81 2.43
N ARG A 230 13.09 17.61 2.48
CA ARG A 230 13.82 17.08 3.63
C ARG A 230 15.23 17.62 3.60
N ARG A 231 15.50 18.64 4.41
CA ARG A 231 16.76 19.39 4.40
C ARG A 231 17.91 18.56 4.92
N SER A 232 17.66 17.47 5.64
CA SER A 232 18.67 16.51 6.08
C SER A 232 19.16 15.58 4.96
N PHE A 233 18.48 15.51 3.79
CA PHE A 233 18.83 14.59 2.71
C PHE A 233 19.88 15.22 1.78
N SER A 234 20.93 14.46 1.46
CA SER A 234 22.14 14.96 0.77
C SER A 234 21.86 15.83 -0.48
N PRO A 235 21.01 15.43 -1.46
CA PRO A 235 20.74 16.27 -2.63
C PRO A 235 20.12 17.63 -2.28
N VAL A 236 19.30 17.70 -1.22
CA VAL A 236 18.68 18.94 -0.74
C VAL A 236 19.71 19.80 0.00
N GLN A 237 20.55 19.18 0.84
CA GLN A 237 21.65 19.89 1.52
C GLN A 237 22.59 20.58 0.52
N LEU A 238 22.97 19.87 -0.56
CA LEU A 238 23.85 20.41 -1.59
C LEU A 238 23.20 21.60 -2.32
N ALA A 239 21.92 21.49 -2.67
CA ALA A 239 21.19 22.59 -3.31
C ALA A 239 21.06 23.83 -2.43
N LEU A 240 20.96 23.65 -1.10
CA LEU A 240 20.93 24.76 -0.14
C LEU A 240 22.30 25.43 0.02
N LYS A 241 23.40 24.67 -0.03
CA LYS A 241 24.77 25.20 0.09
C LYS A 241 25.21 26.01 -1.13
N ASN A 242 24.83 25.58 -2.33
CA ASN A 242 25.22 26.23 -3.60
C ASN A 242 24.49 27.56 -3.88
N ARG A 243 23.65 28.05 -2.94
CA ARG A 243 22.92 29.31 -3.03
C ARG A 243 23.46 30.40 -2.09
N HIS A 244 24.53 30.11 -1.35
CA HIS A 244 25.33 31.07 -0.60
C HIS A 244 26.63 31.37 -1.35
#